data_AF-A0A2S8AEL8-F1
#
_entry.id   AF-A0A2S8AEL8-F1
#
_cell.length_a   1.000
_cell.length_b   1.000
_cell.length_c   1.000
_cell.angle_alpha   90.00
_cell.angle_beta   90.00
_cell.angle_gamma   90.00
#
_symmetry.space_group_name_H-M   'P 1'
#
loop_
_entity.id
_entity.type
_entity.pdbx_description
1 polymer ?
#
loop_
_entity_poly.entity_id
_entity_poly.type
_entity_poly.pdbx_seq_one_letter_code
_entity_poly.pdbx_strand_id
1 'polypeptide(L)'
;MNNKFEEDYRWYNDQLNHIPISVDFIKESTIIFKKLSVLANTLYDGIENKLSWLKSEILSLKDTTIKISIGFSIDFELYYKNSTLRFELIEDYLKNKQLKFHITEELMYIYEYYLDKDEVYKIIRIISSLMQYSIPNNLTKSLIINILTSYYKDEDFEDNTILLVLRNFIYKNLSISDKEFIIKEFPQATILK
;
A
#
# COMPACT_ATOMS: atom_id res chain seq x y z
N MET A 1 -13.59 31.82 3.42
CA MET A 1 -12.53 30.88 3.87
C MET A 1 -11.87 30.32 2.62
N ASN A 2 -10.54 30.18 2.63
CA ASN A 2 -9.66 30.18 1.45
C ASN A 2 -9.95 29.14 0.35
N ASN A 3 -10.39 29.60 -0.82
CA ASN A 3 -10.57 28.87 -2.08
C ASN A 3 -9.27 28.40 -2.75
N LYS A 4 -8.10 28.84 -2.26
CA LYS A 4 -6.81 28.55 -2.90
C LYS A 4 -6.48 27.06 -2.95
N PHE A 5 -6.92 26.31 -1.94
CA PHE A 5 -6.63 24.88 -1.84
C PHE A 5 -7.48 24.03 -2.81
N GLU A 6 -8.75 24.39 -3.04
CA GLU A 6 -9.59 23.74 -4.08
C GLU A 6 -9.07 24.01 -5.49
N GLU A 7 -8.54 25.21 -5.73
CA GLU A 7 -7.88 25.58 -6.99
C GLU A 7 -6.60 24.77 -7.21
N ASP A 8 -5.73 24.69 -6.19
CA ASP A 8 -4.51 23.88 -6.23
C ASP A 8 -4.82 22.39 -6.47
N TYR A 9 -5.95 21.88 -5.95
CA TYR A 9 -6.39 20.48 -6.13
C TYR A 9 -6.97 20.19 -7.52
N ARG A 10 -7.82 21.07 -8.06
CA ARG A 10 -8.32 20.91 -9.44
C ARG A 10 -7.15 20.95 -10.42
N TRP A 11 -6.21 21.87 -10.19
CA TRP A 11 -4.97 21.92 -10.94
C TRP A 11 -4.18 20.61 -10.83
N TYR A 12 -3.99 20.06 -9.62
CA TYR A 12 -3.30 18.79 -9.40
C TYR A 12 -3.94 17.60 -10.15
N ASN A 13 -5.28 17.48 -10.09
CA ASN A 13 -6.01 16.45 -10.83
C ASN A 13 -5.94 16.65 -12.35
N ASP A 14 -5.98 17.89 -12.84
CA ASP A 14 -5.84 18.20 -14.26
C ASP A 14 -4.41 17.87 -14.76
N GLN A 15 -3.38 18.07 -13.93
CA GLN A 15 -2.00 17.68 -14.24
C GLN A 15 -1.82 16.16 -14.28
N LEU A 16 -2.40 15.42 -13.33
CA LEU A 16 -2.33 13.94 -13.30
C LEU A 16 -2.93 13.29 -14.55
N ASN A 17 -3.96 13.91 -15.14
CA ASN A 17 -4.72 13.30 -16.23
C ASN A 17 -4.15 13.62 -17.63
N HIS A 18 -3.42 14.72 -17.84
CA HIS A 18 -3.15 15.20 -19.22
C HIS A 18 -1.79 15.82 -19.55
N ILE A 19 -0.79 15.89 -18.66
CA ILE A 19 0.46 16.64 -18.96
C ILE A 19 1.73 15.85 -18.54
N PRO A 20 2.83 15.92 -19.33
CA PRO A 20 4.13 15.38 -18.92
C PRO A 20 4.55 15.94 -17.55
N ILE A 21 4.93 15.03 -16.66
CA ILE A 21 5.29 15.29 -15.26
C ILE A 21 6.40 16.36 -15.18
N SER A 22 6.06 17.56 -14.73
CA SER A 22 7.02 18.65 -14.54
C SER A 22 7.76 18.52 -13.20
N VAL A 23 8.97 19.07 -13.11
CA VAL A 23 9.75 19.08 -11.85
C VAL A 23 9.02 19.83 -10.74
N ASP A 24 8.24 20.86 -11.08
CA ASP A 24 7.46 21.62 -10.11
C ASP A 24 6.25 20.83 -9.61
N PHE A 25 5.61 20.03 -10.48
CA PHE A 25 4.59 19.07 -10.07
C PHE A 25 5.12 18.00 -9.11
N ILE A 26 6.35 17.49 -9.33
CA ILE A 26 7.02 16.55 -8.40
C ILE A 26 7.30 17.24 -7.05
N LYS A 27 7.76 18.50 -7.05
CA LYS A 27 8.01 19.25 -5.81
C LYS A 27 6.72 19.54 -5.04
N GLU A 28 5.67 19.96 -5.73
CA GLU A 28 4.38 20.28 -5.12
C GLU A 28 3.69 19.03 -4.57
N SER A 29 3.69 17.93 -5.32
CA SER A 29 3.23 16.62 -4.82
C SER A 29 4.01 16.16 -3.59
N THR A 30 5.34 16.37 -3.55
CA THR A 30 6.16 16.09 -2.37
C THR A 30 5.77 16.95 -1.16
N ILE A 31 5.51 18.25 -1.37
CA ILE A 31 5.09 19.16 -0.29
C ILE A 31 3.70 18.77 0.23
N ILE A 32 2.77 18.45 -0.66
CA ILE A 32 1.41 18.00 -0.32
C ILE A 32 1.49 16.68 0.46
N PHE A 33 2.23 15.70 -0.05
CA PHE A 33 2.45 14.43 0.65
C PHE A 33 3.02 14.65 2.05
N LYS A 34 4.03 15.50 2.19
CA LYS A 34 4.64 15.80 3.51
C LYS A 34 3.63 16.42 4.48
N LYS A 35 2.78 17.34 4.02
CA LYS A 35 1.72 17.93 4.85
C LYS A 35 0.70 16.87 5.27
N LEU A 36 0.25 16.04 4.32
CA LEU A 36 -0.70 14.97 4.58
C LEU A 36 -0.12 13.91 5.53
N SER A 37 1.16 13.54 5.37
CA SER A 37 1.87 12.62 6.26
C SER A 37 1.90 13.16 7.69
N VAL A 38 2.23 14.44 7.91
CA VAL A 38 2.22 15.02 9.28
C VAL A 38 0.83 14.96 9.92
N LEU A 39 -0.21 15.30 9.15
CA LEU A 39 -1.60 15.23 9.63
C LEU A 39 -2.02 13.78 9.94
N ALA A 40 -1.74 12.86 9.00
CA ALA A 40 -2.04 11.44 9.14
C ALA A 40 -1.33 10.83 10.35
N ASN A 41 -0.03 11.09 10.53
CA ASN A 41 0.73 10.62 11.70
C ASN A 41 0.09 11.08 13.02
N THR A 42 -0.33 12.35 13.10
CA THR A 42 -1.00 12.91 14.29
C THR A 42 -2.33 12.20 14.56
N LEU A 43 -3.13 11.98 13.52
CA LEU A 43 -4.41 11.28 13.63
C LEU A 43 -4.22 9.81 14.05
N TYR A 44 -3.26 9.11 13.43
CA TYR A 44 -2.99 7.70 13.68
C TYR A 44 -2.38 7.43 15.06
N ASP A 45 -1.59 8.36 15.60
CA ASP A 45 -1.08 8.27 16.97
C ASP A 45 -2.23 8.26 17.99
N GLY A 46 -3.32 8.98 17.71
CA GLY A 46 -4.55 9.00 18.53
C GLY A 46 -5.41 7.74 18.47
N ILE A 47 -5.09 6.77 17.62
CA ILE A 47 -5.84 5.50 17.52
C ILE A 47 -5.45 4.57 18.67
N GLU A 48 -6.43 4.22 19.51
CA GLU A 48 -6.24 3.30 20.64
C GLU A 48 -5.89 1.88 20.17
N ASN A 49 -6.70 1.30 19.27
CA ASN A 49 -6.48 -0.04 18.75
C ASN A 49 -5.98 -0.02 17.29
N LYS A 50 -4.66 0.13 17.14
CA LYS A 50 -3.97 0.22 15.84
C LYS A 50 -4.14 -1.04 14.99
N LEU A 51 -4.18 -2.23 15.59
CA LEU A 51 -4.37 -3.48 14.86
C LEU A 51 -5.78 -3.54 14.25
N SER A 52 -6.81 -3.29 15.07
CA SER A 52 -8.20 -3.31 14.60
C SER A 52 -8.43 -2.26 13.52
N TRP A 53 -7.85 -1.07 13.68
CA TRP A 53 -7.90 -0.03 12.67
C TRP A 53 -7.27 -0.47 11.36
N LEU A 54 -6.02 -0.95 11.38
CA LEU A 54 -5.31 -1.37 10.17
C LEU A 54 -6.02 -2.52 9.44
N LYS A 55 -6.59 -3.48 10.19
CA LYS A 55 -7.44 -4.54 9.61
C LYS A 55 -8.65 -3.95 8.88
N SER A 56 -9.31 -2.95 9.48
CA SER A 56 -10.41 -2.25 8.82
C SER A 56 -9.98 -1.47 7.58
N GLU A 57 -8.80 -0.84 7.59
CA GLU A 57 -8.25 -0.17 6.41
C GLU A 57 -8.07 -1.15 5.25
N ILE A 58 -7.44 -2.29 5.53
CA ILE A 58 -7.23 -3.34 4.53
C ILE A 58 -8.56 -3.83 3.98
N LEU A 59 -9.52 -4.17 4.86
CA LEU A 59 -10.83 -4.66 4.45
C LEU A 59 -11.62 -3.68 3.58
N SER A 60 -11.41 -2.37 3.79
CA SER A 60 -12.06 -1.32 2.99
C SER A 60 -11.59 -1.26 1.54
N LEU A 61 -10.54 -2.01 1.14
CA LEU A 61 -10.21 -2.22 -0.27
C LEU A 61 -11.36 -2.90 -1.03
N LYS A 62 -12.14 -3.76 -0.37
CA LYS A 62 -13.20 -4.55 -1.02
C LYS A 62 -14.37 -3.70 -1.54
N ASP A 63 -14.79 -2.71 -0.75
CA ASP A 63 -16.07 -2.01 -0.91
C ASP A 63 -15.96 -0.49 -0.71
N THR A 64 -14.74 0.05 -0.62
CA THR A 64 -14.44 1.46 -0.32
C THR A 64 -15.05 1.97 0.98
N THR A 65 -15.67 1.10 1.80
CA THR A 65 -16.32 1.54 3.04
C THR A 65 -15.28 1.69 4.14
N ILE A 66 -14.89 2.93 4.34
CA ILE A 66 -14.06 3.32 5.47
C ILE A 66 -14.94 3.41 6.72
N LYS A 67 -14.82 2.40 7.59
CA LYS A 67 -15.43 2.38 8.92
C LYS A 67 -14.40 2.82 9.96
N ILE A 68 -14.08 4.10 9.98
CA ILE A 68 -13.11 4.64 10.95
C ILE A 68 -13.82 5.65 11.85
N SER A 69 -13.58 5.52 13.15
CA SER A 69 -13.96 6.49 14.19
C SER A 69 -12.87 7.54 14.40
N ILE A 70 -12.35 8.14 13.32
CA ILE A 70 -11.38 9.25 13.38
C ILE A 70 -12.10 10.52 12.94
N GLY A 71 -11.96 11.58 13.73
CA GLY A 71 -12.40 12.91 13.32
C GLY A 71 -11.47 13.46 12.24
N PHE A 72 -11.89 13.39 10.99
CA PHE A 72 -11.17 14.01 9.88
C PHE A 72 -11.58 15.47 9.71
N SER A 73 -10.70 16.32 9.18
CA SER A 73 -11.18 17.54 8.51
C SER A 73 -11.85 17.15 7.20
N ILE A 74 -12.82 17.93 6.73
CA ILE A 74 -13.55 17.68 5.46
C ILE A 74 -12.55 17.49 4.30
N ASP A 75 -11.52 18.33 4.24
CA ASP A 75 -10.49 18.25 3.21
C ASP A 75 -9.73 16.92 3.28
N PHE A 76 -9.23 16.52 4.46
CA PHE A 76 -8.50 15.28 4.62
C PHE A 76 -9.38 14.06 4.33
N GLU A 77 -10.66 14.09 4.73
CA GLU A 77 -11.62 13.01 4.50
C GLU A 77 -11.82 12.72 3.00
N LEU A 78 -11.90 13.76 2.17
CA LEU A 78 -12.04 13.61 0.71
C LEU A 78 -10.83 12.90 0.09
N TYR A 79 -9.61 13.27 0.50
CA TYR A 79 -8.38 12.60 0.05
C TYR A 79 -8.28 11.18 0.58
N TYR A 80 -8.61 11.00 1.87
CA TYR A 80 -8.49 9.73 2.54
C TYR A 80 -9.42 8.67 1.96
N LYS A 81 -10.66 9.06 1.63
CA LYS A 81 -11.68 8.12 1.19
C LYS A 81 -11.57 7.69 -0.27
N ASN A 82 -11.10 8.59 -1.13
CA ASN A 82 -11.16 8.41 -2.58
C ASN A 82 -9.80 8.17 -3.25
N SER A 83 -8.73 7.97 -2.48
CA SER A 83 -7.38 7.81 -3.02
C SER A 83 -6.64 6.61 -2.44
N THR A 84 -5.85 5.94 -3.29
CA THR A 84 -4.85 4.94 -2.87
C THR A 84 -3.74 5.57 -2.01
N LEU A 85 -3.59 6.90 -2.05
CA LEU A 85 -2.70 7.70 -1.22
C LEU A 85 -2.85 7.40 0.27
N ARG A 86 -4.05 7.02 0.74
CA ARG A 86 -4.26 6.64 2.15
C ARG A 86 -3.31 5.52 2.58
N PHE A 87 -3.05 4.55 1.71
CA PHE A 87 -2.16 3.42 2.02
C PHE A 87 -0.69 3.80 1.99
N GLU A 88 -0.31 4.80 1.18
CA GLU A 88 1.04 5.37 1.23
C GLU A 88 1.27 6.12 2.56
N LEU A 89 0.24 6.82 3.06
CA LEU A 89 0.29 7.47 4.38
C LEU A 89 0.33 6.45 5.52
N ILE A 90 -0.42 5.35 5.41
CA ILE A 90 -0.35 4.22 6.36
C ILE A 90 1.04 3.59 6.32
N GLU A 91 1.59 3.31 5.13
CA GLU A 91 2.95 2.77 4.97
C GLU A 91 4.00 3.67 5.63
N ASP A 92 3.97 4.97 5.35
CA ASP A 92 4.89 5.94 5.96
C ASP A 92 4.80 5.92 7.49
N TYR A 93 3.58 5.89 8.04
CA TYR A 93 3.36 5.76 9.48
C TYR A 93 3.97 4.48 10.07
N LEU A 94 3.64 3.32 9.47
CA LEU A 94 4.12 2.01 9.93
C LEU A 94 5.65 1.91 9.86
N LYS A 95 6.25 2.45 8.80
CA LYS A 95 7.69 2.55 8.61
C LYS A 95 8.35 3.38 9.70
N ASN A 96 7.86 4.61 9.90
CA ASN A 96 8.46 5.57 10.83
C ASN A 96 8.37 5.09 12.28
N LYS A 97 7.27 4.42 12.63
CA LYS A 97 7.05 3.85 13.98
C LYS A 97 7.61 2.43 14.13
N GLN A 98 8.15 1.84 13.06
CA GLN A 98 8.67 0.46 13.02
C GLN A 98 7.66 -0.58 13.52
N LEU A 99 6.39 -0.40 13.19
CA LEU A 99 5.30 -1.24 13.67
C LEU A 99 5.13 -2.50 12.81
N LYS A 100 4.73 -3.61 13.45
CA LYS A 100 4.37 -4.86 12.79
C LYS A 100 3.07 -5.42 13.37
N PHE A 101 2.28 -6.07 12.52
CA PHE A 101 0.93 -6.53 12.87
C PHE A 101 0.60 -7.92 12.31
N HIS A 102 -0.36 -8.62 12.91
CA HIS A 102 -0.97 -9.82 12.35
C HIS A 102 -2.10 -9.44 11.39
N ILE A 103 -1.74 -9.04 10.17
CA ILE A 103 -2.67 -8.55 9.13
C ILE A 103 -2.72 -9.45 7.88
N THR A 104 -1.94 -10.54 7.87
CA THR A 104 -1.83 -11.42 6.69
C THR A 104 -3.17 -12.05 6.30
N GLU A 105 -4.04 -12.35 7.27
CA GLU A 105 -5.37 -12.91 7.01
C GLU A 105 -6.24 -11.93 6.21
N GLU A 106 -6.25 -10.65 6.60
CA GLU A 106 -6.98 -9.61 5.89
C GLU A 106 -6.38 -9.35 4.50
N LEU A 107 -5.05 -9.33 4.39
CA LEU A 107 -4.37 -9.19 3.10
C LEU A 107 -4.70 -10.35 2.15
N MET A 108 -4.67 -11.59 2.65
CA MET A 108 -5.04 -12.76 1.85
C MET A 108 -6.50 -12.71 1.41
N TYR A 109 -7.41 -12.34 2.32
CA TYR A 109 -8.83 -12.20 2.00
C TYR A 109 -9.09 -11.20 0.88
N ILE A 110 -8.44 -10.03 0.93
CA ILE A 110 -8.55 -9.03 -0.13
C ILE A 110 -7.91 -9.52 -1.43
N TYR A 111 -6.75 -10.17 -1.35
CA TYR A 111 -6.12 -10.77 -2.52
C TYR A 111 -7.05 -11.75 -3.23
N GLU A 112 -7.63 -12.70 -2.50
CA GLU A 112 -8.56 -13.71 -3.03
C GLU A 112 -9.82 -13.06 -3.64
N TYR A 113 -10.39 -12.04 -2.99
CA TYR A 113 -11.53 -11.31 -3.52
C TYR A 113 -11.26 -10.65 -4.89
N TYR A 114 -10.06 -10.08 -5.07
CA TYR A 114 -9.67 -9.49 -6.36
C TYR A 114 -9.20 -10.54 -7.37
N LEU A 115 -8.67 -11.68 -6.91
CA LEU A 115 -8.33 -12.82 -7.75
C LEU A 115 -9.57 -13.43 -8.41
N ASP A 116 -10.65 -13.61 -7.64
CA ASP A 116 -11.92 -14.15 -8.15
C ASP A 116 -12.57 -13.28 -9.23
N LYS A 117 -12.15 -12.01 -9.32
CA LYS A 117 -12.62 -11.03 -10.29
C LYS A 117 -11.66 -10.79 -11.46
N ASP A 118 -10.49 -11.42 -11.44
CA ASP A 118 -9.39 -11.13 -12.38
C ASP A 118 -8.92 -9.66 -12.31
N GLU A 119 -8.94 -9.07 -11.10
CA GLU A 119 -8.63 -7.66 -10.86
C GLU A 119 -7.47 -7.46 -9.86
N VAL A 120 -6.64 -8.48 -9.64
CA VAL A 120 -5.49 -8.45 -8.69
C VAL A 120 -4.58 -7.26 -8.97
N TYR A 121 -4.42 -6.87 -10.24
CA TYR A 121 -3.60 -5.73 -10.63
C TYR A 121 -3.96 -4.40 -9.97
N LYS A 122 -5.23 -4.24 -9.57
CA LYS A 122 -5.69 -3.03 -8.87
C LYS A 122 -5.15 -2.92 -7.44
N ILE A 123 -4.79 -4.04 -6.81
CA ILE A 123 -4.45 -4.06 -5.37
C ILE A 123 -3.08 -4.64 -5.05
N ILE A 124 -2.40 -5.28 -6.00
CA ILE A 124 -1.17 -6.04 -5.73
C ILE A 124 -0.06 -5.16 -5.13
N ARG A 125 0.04 -3.91 -5.55
CA ARG A 125 1.03 -2.95 -5.02
C ARG A 125 0.74 -2.61 -3.56
N ILE A 126 -0.52 -2.35 -3.23
CA ILE A 126 -0.96 -2.04 -1.87
C ILE A 126 -0.74 -3.24 -0.96
N ILE A 127 -1.15 -4.43 -1.39
CA ILE A 127 -0.94 -5.66 -0.61
C ILE A 127 0.54 -5.90 -0.38
N SER A 128 1.37 -5.78 -1.42
CA SER A 128 2.82 -6.01 -1.31
C SER A 128 3.49 -5.02 -0.36
N SER A 129 3.10 -3.73 -0.45
CA SER A 129 3.57 -2.69 0.47
C SER A 129 3.16 -2.99 1.92
N LEU A 130 1.89 -3.30 2.19
CA LEU A 130 1.43 -3.56 3.56
C LEU A 130 1.96 -4.88 4.13
N MET A 131 2.15 -5.89 3.27
CA MET A 131 2.68 -7.20 3.66
C MET A 131 4.04 -7.07 4.38
N GLN A 132 4.86 -6.08 4.04
CA GLN A 132 6.17 -5.90 4.68
C GLN A 132 6.08 -5.63 6.20
N TYR A 133 4.92 -5.16 6.66
CA TYR A 133 4.59 -4.91 8.07
C TYR A 133 3.84 -6.07 8.73
N SER A 134 3.64 -7.18 8.02
CA SER A 134 3.06 -8.39 8.58
C SER A 134 4.07 -9.14 9.45
N ILE A 135 3.58 -9.76 10.53
CA ILE A 135 4.37 -10.73 11.29
C ILE A 135 4.58 -11.99 10.41
N PRO A 136 5.83 -12.43 10.18
CA PRO A 136 6.10 -13.57 9.31
C PRO A 136 5.51 -14.87 9.86
N ASN A 137 4.76 -15.59 9.02
CA ASN A 137 4.25 -16.93 9.30
C ASN A 137 4.01 -17.68 7.98
N ASN A 138 3.48 -18.90 8.06
CA ASN A 138 3.20 -19.72 6.87
C ASN A 138 2.18 -19.06 5.93
N LEU A 139 1.19 -18.36 6.47
CA LEU A 139 0.21 -17.64 5.64
C LEU A 139 0.89 -16.49 4.87
N THR A 140 1.86 -15.81 5.49
CA THR A 140 2.62 -14.73 4.84
C THR A 140 3.47 -15.28 3.71
N LYS A 141 4.05 -16.47 3.88
CA LYS A 141 4.73 -17.20 2.79
C LYS A 141 3.78 -17.52 1.64
N SER A 142 2.60 -18.07 1.93
CA SER A 142 1.60 -18.37 0.89
C SER A 142 1.17 -17.10 0.14
N LEU A 143 0.99 -15.99 0.85
CA LEU A 143 0.65 -14.71 0.24
C LEU A 143 1.76 -14.22 -0.71
N ILE A 144 3.04 -14.35 -0.31
CA ILE A 144 4.18 -14.02 -1.19
C ILE A 144 4.14 -14.85 -2.47
N ILE A 145 3.93 -16.17 -2.35
CA ILE A 145 3.85 -17.07 -3.51
C ILE A 145 2.71 -16.63 -4.43
N ASN A 146 1.53 -16.37 -3.88
CA ASN A 146 0.37 -15.92 -4.64
C ASN A 146 0.63 -14.60 -5.38
N ILE A 147 1.24 -13.62 -4.70
CA ILE A 147 1.62 -12.33 -5.32
C ILE A 147 2.60 -12.57 -6.47
N LEU A 148 3.64 -13.37 -6.27
CA LEU A 148 4.62 -13.68 -7.33
C LEU A 148 3.98 -14.42 -8.51
N THR A 149 3.09 -15.38 -8.25
CA THR A 149 2.33 -16.07 -9.30
C THR A 149 1.50 -15.09 -10.12
N SER A 150 0.77 -14.17 -9.48
CA SER A 150 0.00 -13.15 -10.21
C SER A 150 0.90 -12.18 -10.97
N TYR A 151 1.97 -11.70 -10.34
CA TYR A 151 2.91 -10.76 -10.95
C TYR A 151 3.54 -11.33 -12.23
N TYR A 152 3.91 -12.61 -12.24
CA TYR A 152 4.53 -13.25 -13.42
C TYR A 152 3.53 -13.83 -14.42
N LYS A 153 2.26 -13.98 -14.06
CA LYS A 153 1.21 -14.46 -14.97
C LYS A 153 0.72 -13.36 -15.90
N ASP A 154 0.66 -12.14 -15.40
CA ASP A 154 0.09 -10.99 -16.09
C ASP A 154 1.22 -10.10 -16.63
N GLU A 155 1.37 -10.07 -17.96
CA GLU A 155 2.48 -9.39 -18.65
C GLU A 155 2.45 -7.87 -18.46
N ASP A 156 1.34 -7.31 -17.97
CA ASP A 156 1.14 -5.87 -17.76
C ASP A 156 1.76 -5.35 -16.44
N PHE A 157 2.31 -6.23 -15.59
CA PHE A 157 2.98 -5.79 -14.35
C PHE A 157 4.42 -5.32 -14.59
N GLU A 158 4.59 -4.04 -14.95
CA GLU A 158 5.92 -3.44 -15.10
C GLU A 158 6.53 -2.89 -13.79
N ASP A 159 5.76 -2.84 -12.69
CA ASP A 159 6.20 -2.22 -11.44
C ASP A 159 7.20 -3.10 -10.64
N ASN A 160 8.48 -2.98 -10.99
CA ASN A 160 9.60 -3.66 -10.34
C ASN A 160 9.76 -3.33 -8.84
N THR A 161 9.11 -2.28 -8.33
CA THR A 161 9.19 -1.95 -6.90
C THR A 161 8.51 -3.01 -6.04
N ILE A 162 7.48 -3.68 -6.57
CA ILE A 162 6.83 -4.84 -5.92
C ILE A 162 7.85 -5.93 -5.64
N LEU A 163 8.62 -6.33 -6.67
CA LEU A 163 9.65 -7.36 -6.54
C LEU A 163 10.71 -6.97 -5.51
N LEU A 164 11.12 -5.70 -5.48
CA LEU A 164 12.08 -5.21 -4.49
C LEU A 164 11.54 -5.31 -3.05
N VAL A 165 10.29 -4.93 -2.83
CA VAL A 165 9.62 -5.03 -1.51
C VAL A 165 9.55 -6.49 -1.05
N LEU A 166 9.07 -7.39 -1.93
CA LEU A 166 8.98 -8.82 -1.64
C LEU A 166 10.36 -9.41 -1.33
N ARG A 167 11.36 -9.10 -2.16
CA ARG A 167 12.74 -9.53 -1.99
C ARG A 167 13.27 -9.15 -0.61
N ASN A 168 13.15 -7.88 -0.24
CA ASN A 168 13.62 -7.38 1.06
C ASN A 168 12.93 -8.11 2.22
N PHE A 169 11.62 -8.34 2.11
CA PHE A 169 10.89 -9.09 3.12
C PHE A 169 11.36 -10.55 3.23
N ILE A 170 11.48 -11.25 2.10
CA ILE A 170 11.94 -12.65 2.01
C ILE A 170 13.31 -12.79 2.67
N TYR A 171 14.29 -11.97 2.27
CA TYR A 171 15.66 -12.06 2.78
C TYR A 171 15.75 -11.79 4.28
N LYS A 172 14.97 -10.82 4.78
CA LYS A 172 15.00 -10.42 6.19
C LYS A 172 14.24 -11.37 7.12
N ASN A 173 13.16 -11.98 6.65
CA ASN A 173 12.18 -12.61 7.55
C ASN A 173 12.00 -14.12 7.37
N LEU A 174 12.29 -14.69 6.19
CA LEU A 174 12.03 -16.11 5.95
C LEU A 174 13.22 -17.02 6.31
N SER A 175 12.92 -18.30 6.55
CA SER A 175 13.93 -19.34 6.79
C SER A 175 14.78 -19.59 5.53
N ILE A 176 15.95 -20.22 5.68
CA ILE A 176 16.80 -20.58 4.55
C ILE A 176 16.06 -21.51 3.58
N SER A 177 15.38 -22.53 4.09
CA SER A 177 14.60 -23.47 3.28
C SER A 177 13.47 -22.79 2.51
N ASP A 178 12.79 -21.80 3.11
CA ASP A 178 11.73 -21.06 2.42
C ASP A 178 12.29 -20.15 1.33
N LYS A 179 13.45 -19.53 1.57
CA LYS A 179 14.13 -18.73 0.56
C LYS A 179 14.54 -19.57 -0.63
N GLU A 180 15.16 -20.72 -0.38
CA GLU A 180 15.58 -21.66 -1.44
C GLU A 180 14.38 -22.14 -2.27
N PHE A 181 13.27 -22.45 -1.61
CA PHE A 181 12.03 -22.80 -2.29
C PHE A 181 11.54 -21.66 -3.20
N ILE A 182 11.43 -20.44 -2.68
CA ILE A 182 10.93 -19.28 -3.47
C ILE A 182 11.89 -18.97 -4.63
N ILE A 183 13.21 -19.02 -4.43
CA ILE A 183 14.21 -18.81 -5.49
C ILE A 183 14.05 -19.85 -6.60
N LYS A 184 13.80 -21.11 -6.23
CA LYS A 184 13.64 -22.20 -7.20
C LYS A 184 12.38 -22.02 -8.05
N GLU A 185 11.26 -21.66 -7.42
CA GLU A 185 9.97 -21.49 -8.11
C GLU A 185 9.91 -20.17 -8.90
N PHE A 186 10.53 -19.11 -8.39
CA PHE A 186 10.51 -17.77 -8.96
C PHE A 186 11.93 -17.19 -9.12
N PRO A 187 12.76 -17.76 -10.00
CA PRO A 187 14.17 -17.35 -10.13
C PRO A 187 14.31 -15.87 -10.49
N GLN A 188 13.38 -15.33 -11.30
CA GLN A 188 13.37 -13.93 -11.72
C GLN A 188 13.15 -12.94 -10.56
N ALA A 189 12.47 -13.36 -9.48
CA ALA A 189 12.18 -12.48 -8.33
C ALA A 189 13.43 -12.15 -7.50
N THR A 190 14.53 -12.86 -7.76
CA THR A 190 15.77 -12.77 -6.98
C THR A 190 16.93 -12.17 -7.77
N ILE A 191 16.77 -12.01 -9.09
CA ILE A 191 17.74 -11.41 -10.01
C ILE A 191 17.20 -10.03 -10.42
N LEU A 192 17.28 -9.04 -9.54
CA LEU A 192 17.15 -7.65 -9.98
C LEU A 192 18.49 -7.25 -10.58
N LYS A 193 18.52 -7.07 -11.91
CA LYS A 193 19.65 -6.43 -12.61
C LYS A 193 19.72 -4.95 -12.29
#